data_AF-A0A2J8P5T1-F1
#
_entry.id   AF-A0A2J8P5T1-F1
#
_cell.length_a   1.000
_cell.length_b   1.000
_cell.length_c   1.000
_cell.angle_alpha   90.00
_cell.angle_beta   90.00
_cell.angle_gamma   90.00
#
_symmetry.space_group_name_H-M   'P 1'
#
loop_
_entity.id
_entity.type
_entity.pdbx_description
1 polymer ?
#
loop_
_entity_poly.entity_id
_entity_poly.type
_entity_poly.pdbx_seq_one_letter_code
_entity_poly.pdbx_strand_id
1 'polypeptide(L)'
;GHAGPRRCSSPPVSSGGLLPSHPTTSPRGSLTLLLCGECGLVSALEQAFQHGFKSPRLFKNVFIWDFLEKAQTYYETLEQNEVVPEENWHTRARNFCRFVTAINNTPRNIGKDGKFQMLVCLGARDHLLHHWIALLADCPITAHMYEDVALIKDHTLVNSLIRVLQTLQEFNITLETSLVKGIDI
;
A
#
# COMPACT_ATOMS: atom_id res chain seq x y z
N GLY A 1 -39.56 65.96 26.27
CA GLY A 1 -38.71 64.99 25.54
C GLY A 1 -39.61 63.88 25.06
N HIS A 2 -39.75 63.66 23.75
CA HIS A 2 -38.99 62.64 22.97
C HIS A 2 -39.41 61.21 23.35
N ALA A 3 -39.84 60.30 22.48
CA ALA A 3 -39.88 60.22 21.02
C ALA A 3 -40.96 59.18 20.59
N GLY A 4 -41.47 59.26 19.37
CA GLY A 4 -42.58 58.42 18.86
C GLY A 4 -42.22 56.97 18.51
N PRO A 5 -43.22 56.09 18.30
CA PRO A 5 -42.98 54.69 17.94
C PRO A 5 -42.70 54.53 16.43
N ARG A 6 -41.64 53.77 16.14
CA ARG A 6 -41.19 53.40 14.79
C ARG A 6 -42.11 52.33 14.21
N ARG A 7 -42.52 52.49 12.93
CA ARG A 7 -43.11 51.41 12.12
C ARG A 7 -42.06 50.31 11.92
N CYS A 8 -42.38 49.07 12.30
CA CYS A 8 -41.67 47.89 11.83
C CYS A 8 -42.36 47.40 10.56
N SER A 9 -41.66 47.51 9.44
CA SER A 9 -42.06 46.96 8.14
C SER A 9 -41.83 45.45 8.15
N SER A 10 -42.84 44.67 7.76
CA SER A 10 -42.72 43.22 7.53
C SER A 10 -41.78 42.93 6.35
N PRO A 11 -40.97 41.86 6.38
CA PRO A 11 -40.22 41.42 5.20
C PRO A 11 -41.16 40.69 4.21
N PRO A 12 -40.86 40.71 2.89
CA PRO A 12 -41.61 39.95 1.92
C PRO A 12 -41.33 38.46 2.04
N VAL A 13 -42.38 37.64 1.91
CA VAL A 13 -42.30 36.20 1.69
C VAL A 13 -41.76 35.97 0.29
N SER A 14 -40.51 35.52 0.17
CA SER A 14 -39.95 35.01 -1.08
C SER A 14 -40.09 33.50 -1.15
N SER A 15 -40.86 33.09 -2.14
CA SER A 15 -41.12 31.73 -2.58
C SER A 15 -39.85 30.95 -2.91
N GLY A 16 -39.97 29.62 -2.72
CA GLY A 16 -39.10 28.53 -3.13
C GLY A 16 -37.88 28.86 -4.00
N GLY A 17 -36.71 28.60 -3.43
CA GLY A 17 -35.45 28.38 -4.15
C GLY A 17 -34.64 27.40 -3.32
N LEU A 18 -34.25 26.28 -3.94
CA LEU A 18 -33.56 25.13 -3.35
C LEU A 18 -32.56 25.50 -2.24
N LEU A 19 -32.67 24.83 -1.09
CA LEU A 19 -31.54 24.61 -0.20
C LEU A 19 -30.34 24.19 -1.06
N PRO A 20 -29.10 24.68 -0.81
CA PRO A 20 -27.94 24.04 -1.41
C PRO A 20 -27.98 22.61 -0.92
N SER A 21 -28.28 21.69 -1.83
CA SER A 21 -28.03 20.28 -1.64
C SER A 21 -26.63 20.17 -1.07
N HIS A 22 -26.51 19.67 0.17
CA HIS A 22 -25.28 18.98 0.55
C HIS A 22 -24.91 18.10 -0.66
N PRO A 23 -23.67 18.13 -1.14
CA PRO A 23 -23.27 17.22 -2.20
C PRO A 23 -23.32 15.79 -1.64
N THR A 24 -24.49 15.17 -1.68
CA THR A 24 -24.67 13.73 -1.50
C THR A 24 -24.48 13.07 -2.85
N THR A 25 -23.25 13.11 -3.36
CA THR A 25 -22.68 12.30 -4.44
C THR A 25 -21.15 12.48 -4.35
N SER A 26 -20.29 11.57 -3.89
CA SER A 26 -20.30 10.11 -3.86
C SER A 26 -19.37 9.62 -2.72
N PRO A 27 -19.72 8.59 -1.92
CA PRO A 27 -18.80 7.97 -0.96
C PRO A 27 -17.73 7.09 -1.64
N ARG A 28 -17.46 7.27 -2.94
CA ARG A 28 -16.27 6.72 -3.60
C ARG A 28 -15.11 7.68 -3.42
N GLY A 29 -14.72 7.95 -2.18
CA GLY A 29 -13.37 8.42 -1.91
C GLY A 29 -12.42 7.38 -2.52
N SER A 30 -11.56 7.80 -3.45
CA SER A 30 -10.57 6.93 -4.09
C SER A 30 -9.89 6.10 -2.99
N LEU A 31 -9.97 4.76 -3.07
CA LEU A 31 -9.31 3.85 -2.10
C LEU A 31 -7.80 4.17 -2.02
N THR A 32 -7.24 4.84 -3.02
CA THR A 32 -5.92 5.48 -3.00
C THR A 32 -5.67 6.35 -1.75
N LEU A 33 -6.65 7.09 -1.22
CA LEU A 33 -6.48 7.89 0.00
C LEU A 33 -6.36 7.01 1.26
N LEU A 34 -7.04 5.86 1.31
CA LEU A 34 -6.90 4.90 2.40
C LEU A 34 -5.57 4.15 2.33
N LEU A 35 -5.06 3.92 1.12
CA LEU A 35 -3.77 3.28 0.90
C LEU A 35 -2.60 4.23 1.18
N CYS A 36 -2.63 5.42 0.58
CA CYS A 36 -1.50 6.38 0.53
C CYS A 36 -1.70 7.61 1.43
N GLY A 37 -2.81 7.71 2.16
CA GLY A 37 -3.04 8.82 3.10
C GLY A 37 -2.11 8.76 4.31
N GLU A 38 -2.18 9.80 5.14
CA GLU A 38 -1.46 9.86 6.41
C GLU A 38 -1.88 8.68 7.30
N CYS A 39 -0.89 7.90 7.77
CA CYS A 39 -1.10 6.64 8.50
C CYS A 39 -1.93 5.58 7.73
N GLY A 40 -1.98 5.67 6.39
CA GLY A 40 -2.62 4.67 5.53
C GLY A 40 -1.87 3.34 5.45
N LEU A 41 -2.38 2.42 4.63
CA LEU A 41 -1.82 1.07 4.50
C LEU A 41 -0.32 1.08 4.14
N VAL A 42 0.09 1.97 3.23
CA VAL A 42 1.50 2.09 2.81
C VAL A 42 2.37 2.40 4.01
N SER A 43 2.04 3.44 4.78
CA SER A 43 2.80 3.84 5.97
C SER A 43 2.83 2.75 7.05
N ALA A 44 1.73 2.02 7.24
CA ALA A 44 1.67 0.91 8.18
C ALA A 44 2.59 -0.25 7.76
N LEU A 45 2.59 -0.61 6.48
CA LEU A 45 3.48 -1.65 5.96
C LEU A 45 4.94 -1.17 5.93
N GLU A 46 5.21 0.10 5.65
CA GLU A 46 6.56 0.67 5.77
C GLU A 46 7.11 0.46 7.17
N GLN A 47 6.34 0.79 8.21
CA GLN A 47 6.75 0.58 9.61
C GLN A 47 6.97 -0.90 9.92
N ALA A 48 6.08 -1.79 9.45
CA ALA A 48 6.19 -3.22 9.66
C ALA A 48 7.46 -3.80 9.03
N PHE A 49 7.76 -3.43 7.78
CA PHE A 49 8.98 -3.82 7.09
C PHE A 49 10.21 -3.07 7.60
N GLN A 50 10.10 -1.88 8.19
CA GLN A 50 11.25 -1.19 8.76
C GLN A 50 11.68 -1.76 10.10
N HIS A 51 10.77 -2.38 10.83
CA HIS A 51 11.01 -2.89 12.17
C HIS A 51 12.09 -3.98 12.18
N GLY A 52 13.22 -3.66 12.83
CA GLY A 52 14.32 -4.59 13.03
C GLY A 52 15.24 -4.76 11.81
N PHE A 53 15.30 -3.80 10.88
CA PHE A 53 16.39 -3.80 9.89
C PHE A 53 17.75 -3.78 10.58
N LYS A 54 18.67 -4.61 10.10
CA LYS A 54 20.08 -4.56 10.47
C LYS A 54 20.71 -3.28 9.90
N SER A 55 21.15 -2.40 10.79
CA SER A 55 21.94 -1.24 10.39
C SER A 55 23.30 -1.70 9.86
N PRO A 56 23.70 -1.37 8.61
CA PRO A 56 25.05 -1.62 8.18
C PRO A 56 26.01 -0.76 8.99
N ARG A 57 27.16 -1.31 9.35
CA ARG A 57 28.16 -0.71 10.24
C ARG A 57 28.77 0.62 9.74
N LEU A 58 28.43 1.07 8.53
CA LEU A 58 28.93 2.28 7.88
C LEU A 58 27.80 2.92 7.07
N PHE A 59 27.35 4.12 7.46
CA PHE A 59 26.57 5.20 6.77
C PHE A 59 25.68 4.88 5.55
N LYS A 60 25.33 3.63 5.26
CA LYS A 60 24.53 3.22 4.12
C LYS A 60 23.10 3.01 4.59
N ASN A 61 22.18 3.82 4.10
CA ASN A 61 20.76 3.59 4.34
C ASN A 61 20.35 2.30 3.61
N VAL A 62 19.80 1.34 4.36
CA VAL A 62 19.14 0.16 3.81
C VAL A 62 17.67 0.51 3.69
N PHE A 63 17.12 0.35 2.49
CA PHE A 63 15.72 0.59 2.22
C PHE A 63 14.97 -0.74 2.13
N ILE A 64 13.66 -0.70 2.33
CA ILE A 64 12.80 -1.87 2.12
C ILE A 64 12.97 -2.41 0.70
N TRP A 65 13.10 -1.52 -0.29
CA TRP A 65 13.30 -1.91 -1.68
C TRP A 65 14.59 -2.71 -1.91
N ASP A 66 15.68 -2.45 -1.16
CA ASP A 66 16.91 -3.26 -1.26
C ASP A 66 16.66 -4.72 -0.84
N PHE A 67 15.83 -4.92 0.19
CA PHE A 67 15.42 -6.25 0.62
C PHE A 67 14.57 -6.94 -0.45
N LEU A 68 13.60 -6.22 -1.03
CA LEU A 68 12.71 -6.77 -2.06
C LEU A 68 13.46 -7.18 -3.33
N GLU A 69 14.43 -6.39 -3.79
CA GLU A 69 15.27 -6.73 -4.95
C GLU A 69 16.13 -7.99 -4.69
N LYS A 70 16.66 -8.13 -3.47
CA LYS A 70 17.41 -9.34 -3.08
C LYS A 70 16.50 -10.56 -2.98
N ALA A 71 15.31 -10.41 -2.42
CA ALA A 71 14.31 -11.48 -2.37
C ALA A 71 13.88 -11.91 -3.77
N GLN A 72 13.67 -10.96 -4.69
CA GLN A 72 13.39 -11.23 -6.10
C GLN A 72 14.50 -12.08 -6.73
N THR A 73 15.76 -11.64 -6.59
CA THR A 73 16.91 -12.36 -7.17
C THR A 73 16.99 -13.81 -6.65
N TYR A 74 16.71 -14.01 -5.37
CA TYR A 74 16.65 -15.35 -4.76
C TYR A 74 15.58 -16.23 -5.43
N TYR A 75 14.35 -15.73 -5.57
CA TYR A 75 13.25 -16.51 -6.15
C TYR A 75 13.41 -16.76 -7.65
N GLU A 76 13.91 -15.80 -8.42
CA GLU A 76 14.21 -15.99 -9.84
C GLU A 76 15.31 -17.05 -10.06
N THR A 77 16.30 -17.08 -9.16
CA THR A 77 17.35 -18.12 -9.19
C THR A 77 16.78 -19.49 -8.84
N LEU A 78 15.87 -19.56 -7.86
CA LEU A 78 15.20 -20.81 -7.48
C LEU A 78 14.39 -21.39 -8.64
N GLU A 79 13.58 -20.56 -9.32
CA GLU A 79 12.74 -21.00 -10.46
C GLU A 79 13.57 -21.53 -11.64
N GLN A 80 14.78 -21.00 -11.87
CA GLN A 80 15.67 -21.49 -12.92
C GLN A 80 16.32 -22.85 -12.61
N ASN A 81 16.47 -23.19 -11.32
CA ASN A 81 17.20 -24.39 -10.88
C ASN A 81 16.29 -25.60 -10.63
N GLU A 82 14.97 -25.41 -10.57
CA GLU A 82 14.03 -26.43 -10.11
C GLU A 82 13.08 -26.93 -11.21
N VAL A 83 13.14 -28.23 -11.51
CA VAL A 83 12.06 -29.00 -12.18
C VAL A 83 11.10 -29.50 -11.09
N VAL A 84 10.63 -28.58 -10.23
CA VAL A 84 9.81 -28.92 -9.07
C VAL A 84 8.32 -28.76 -9.43
N PRO A 85 7.43 -29.65 -8.95
CA PRO A 85 5.99 -29.50 -9.15
C PRO A 85 5.50 -28.14 -8.66
N GLU A 86 4.54 -27.51 -9.35
CA GLU A 86 3.98 -26.21 -8.93
C GLU A 86 3.36 -26.30 -7.53
N GLU A 87 4.16 -25.99 -6.50
CA GLU A 87 3.64 -25.70 -5.16
C GLU A 87 3.05 -24.29 -5.13
N ASN A 88 2.10 -24.07 -4.23
CA ASN A 88 1.41 -22.78 -4.05
C ASN A 88 2.36 -21.58 -3.83
N TRP A 89 3.61 -21.79 -3.40
CA TRP A 89 4.59 -20.70 -3.23
C TRP A 89 5.23 -20.25 -4.55
N HIS A 90 5.34 -21.12 -5.56
CA HIS A 90 5.90 -20.77 -6.88
C HIS A 90 5.05 -19.70 -7.56
N THR A 91 3.74 -19.85 -7.54
CA THR A 91 2.81 -18.84 -8.10
C THR A 91 2.93 -17.51 -7.36
N ARG A 92 3.13 -17.53 -6.03
CA ARG A 92 3.35 -16.31 -5.24
C ARG A 92 4.66 -15.63 -5.62
N ALA A 93 5.73 -16.40 -5.75
CA ALA A 93 7.06 -15.94 -6.14
C ALA A 93 7.07 -15.36 -7.56
N ARG A 94 6.53 -16.08 -8.55
CA ARG A 94 6.44 -15.61 -9.94
C ARG A 94 5.67 -14.29 -10.04
N ASN A 95 4.52 -14.20 -9.37
CA ASN A 95 3.76 -12.94 -9.33
C ASN A 95 4.54 -11.82 -8.65
N PHE A 96 5.19 -12.10 -7.51
CA PHE A 96 6.04 -11.11 -6.84
C PHE A 96 7.15 -10.58 -7.77
N CYS A 97 7.95 -11.46 -8.38
CA CYS A 97 9.05 -11.08 -9.26
C CYS A 97 8.57 -10.29 -10.49
N ARG A 98 7.41 -10.66 -11.06
CA ARG A 98 6.78 -9.93 -12.17
C ARG A 98 6.50 -8.46 -11.80
N PHE A 99 5.93 -8.21 -10.62
CA PHE A 99 5.62 -6.85 -10.17
C PHE A 99 6.88 -6.05 -9.85
N VAL A 100 7.85 -6.65 -9.16
CA VAL A 100 9.13 -5.98 -8.85
C VAL A 100 9.86 -5.59 -10.15
N THR A 101 9.88 -6.48 -11.15
CA THR A 101 10.43 -6.20 -12.48
C THR A 101 9.70 -5.04 -13.16
N ALA A 102 8.37 -5.08 -13.21
CA ALA A 102 7.57 -4.03 -13.85
C ALA A 102 7.79 -2.66 -13.19
N ILE A 103 7.87 -2.62 -11.86
CA ILE A 103 8.14 -1.39 -11.10
C ILE A 103 9.57 -0.90 -11.35
N ASN A 104 10.56 -1.80 -11.40
CA ASN A 104 11.95 -1.43 -11.69
C ASN A 104 12.13 -0.87 -13.10
N ASN A 105 11.35 -1.35 -14.06
CA ASN A 105 11.37 -0.91 -15.46
C ASN A 105 10.48 0.30 -15.74
N THR A 106 9.80 0.85 -14.73
CA THR A 106 8.98 2.05 -14.95
C THR A 106 9.87 3.22 -15.39
N PRO A 107 9.51 3.95 -16.47
CA PRO A 107 10.34 5.04 -17.00
C PRO A 107 10.44 6.23 -16.04
N ARG A 108 9.60 6.28 -15.01
CA ARG A 108 9.56 7.34 -14.01
C ARG A 108 10.54 7.01 -12.87
N ASN A 109 11.52 7.88 -12.62
CA ASN A 109 12.38 7.75 -11.45
C ASN A 109 11.65 8.17 -10.17
N ILE A 110 11.00 7.22 -9.48
CA ILE A 110 10.19 7.46 -8.27
C ILE A 110 10.93 7.21 -6.94
N GLY A 111 12.22 6.85 -6.98
CA GLY A 111 13.00 6.50 -5.79
C GLY A 111 12.53 5.20 -5.12
N LYS A 112 13.25 4.73 -4.08
CA LYS A 112 12.99 3.43 -3.45
C LYS A 112 11.71 3.39 -2.62
N ASP A 113 11.40 4.46 -1.90
CA ASP A 113 10.16 4.57 -1.12
C ASP A 113 8.95 4.63 -2.06
N GLY A 114 9.04 5.40 -3.16
CA GLY A 114 8.00 5.43 -4.19
C GLY A 114 7.78 4.08 -4.87
N LYS A 115 8.85 3.31 -5.11
CA LYS A 115 8.73 1.92 -5.61
C LYS A 115 8.03 1.01 -4.59
N PHE A 116 8.36 1.13 -3.30
CA PHE A 116 7.69 0.38 -2.24
C PHE A 116 6.20 0.72 -2.18
N GLN A 117 5.86 2.00 -2.15
CA GLN A 117 4.48 2.49 -2.20
C GLN A 117 3.73 1.92 -3.41
N MET A 118 4.37 1.91 -4.58
CA MET A 118 3.80 1.36 -5.80
C MET A 118 3.47 -0.13 -5.65
N LEU A 119 4.40 -0.92 -5.14
CA LEU A 119 4.20 -2.35 -4.90
C LEU A 119 3.05 -2.59 -3.94
N VAL A 120 2.98 -1.84 -2.83
CA VAL A 120 1.88 -1.95 -1.87
C VAL A 120 0.54 -1.65 -2.53
N CYS A 121 0.46 -0.58 -3.31
CA CYS A 121 -0.78 -0.18 -3.96
C CYS A 121 -1.26 -1.21 -4.98
N LEU A 122 -0.35 -1.67 -5.84
CA LEU A 122 -0.63 -2.69 -6.85
C LEU A 122 -1.00 -4.04 -6.21
N GLY A 123 -0.29 -4.43 -5.15
CA GLY A 123 -0.61 -5.63 -4.39
C GLY A 123 -1.96 -5.53 -3.68
N ALA A 124 -2.35 -4.35 -3.19
CA ALA A 124 -3.67 -4.14 -2.59
C ALA A 124 -4.77 -4.27 -3.66
N ARG A 125 -4.58 -3.61 -4.80
CA ARG A 125 -5.46 -3.67 -5.98
C ARG A 125 -5.72 -5.11 -6.44
N ASP A 126 -4.65 -5.90 -6.54
CA ASP A 126 -4.71 -7.25 -7.09
C ASP A 126 -4.86 -8.33 -6.00
N HIS A 127 -5.08 -7.91 -4.75
CA HIS A 127 -5.27 -8.79 -3.60
C HIS A 127 -4.09 -9.72 -3.30
N LEU A 128 -2.86 -9.29 -3.58
CA LEU A 128 -1.64 -10.09 -3.46
C LEU A 128 -0.81 -9.82 -2.20
N LEU A 129 -1.08 -8.75 -1.44
CA LEU A 129 -0.22 -8.35 -0.31
C LEU A 129 -0.01 -9.46 0.73
N HIS A 130 -1.09 -10.12 1.13
CA HIS A 130 -1.04 -11.19 2.13
C HIS A 130 -0.23 -12.40 1.63
N HIS A 131 -0.29 -12.72 0.34
CA HIS A 131 0.55 -13.74 -0.28
C HIS A 131 2.03 -13.34 -0.29
N TRP A 132 2.35 -12.10 -0.63
CA TRP A 132 3.73 -11.62 -0.65
C TRP A 132 4.33 -11.48 0.74
N ILE A 133 3.56 -11.08 1.75
CA ILE A 133 4.05 -11.03 3.13
C ILE A 133 4.37 -12.42 3.66
N ALA A 134 3.51 -13.41 3.39
CA ALA A 134 3.82 -14.80 3.72
C ALA A 134 5.10 -15.28 3.02
N LEU A 135 5.22 -15.00 1.72
CA LEU A 135 6.40 -15.34 0.93
C LEU A 135 7.68 -14.71 1.50
N LEU A 136 7.65 -13.41 1.79
CA LEU A 136 8.83 -12.66 2.26
C LEU A 136 9.23 -13.02 3.69
N ALA A 137 8.27 -13.34 4.56
CA ALA A 137 8.56 -13.81 5.91
C ALA A 137 9.35 -15.14 5.91
N ASP A 138 9.05 -16.03 4.96
CA ASP A 138 9.74 -17.32 4.77
C ASP A 138 11.02 -17.20 3.93
N CYS A 139 11.33 -16.02 3.38
CA CYS A 139 12.49 -15.81 2.52
C CYS A 139 13.81 -15.87 3.31
N PRO A 140 14.82 -16.67 2.90
CA PRO A 140 16.10 -16.73 3.60
C PRO A 140 16.85 -15.39 3.68
N ILE A 141 16.59 -14.47 2.74
CA ILE A 141 17.15 -13.12 2.74
C ILE A 141 16.77 -12.35 4.02
N THR A 142 15.61 -12.65 4.60
CA THR A 142 15.12 -12.05 5.84
C THR A 142 16.09 -12.24 7.00
N ALA A 143 16.69 -13.44 7.14
CA ALA A 143 17.67 -13.71 8.19
C ALA A 143 18.94 -12.84 8.07
N HIS A 144 19.32 -12.48 6.85
CA HIS A 144 20.51 -11.68 6.57
C HIS A 144 20.29 -10.18 6.79
N MET A 145 19.09 -9.67 6.54
CA MET A 145 18.79 -8.24 6.55
C MET A 145 18.07 -7.75 7.81
N TYR A 146 17.53 -8.66 8.62
CA TYR A 146 16.76 -8.32 9.82
C TYR A 146 17.36 -8.92 11.09
N GLU A 147 17.23 -8.18 12.19
CA GLU A 147 17.48 -8.62 13.56
C GLU A 147 16.44 -9.65 14.00
N ASP A 148 16.74 -10.46 15.00
CA ASP A 148 15.84 -11.54 15.46
C ASP A 148 14.50 -11.04 16.01
N VAL A 149 14.46 -9.81 16.51
CA VAL A 149 13.26 -9.14 17.01
C VAL A 149 12.42 -8.50 15.91
N ALA A 150 12.83 -8.57 14.65
CA ALA A 150 12.12 -7.95 13.54
C ALA A 150 10.68 -8.49 13.39
N LEU A 151 9.74 -7.61 13.03
CA LEU A 151 8.32 -7.97 12.97
C LEU A 151 8.10 -9.04 11.91
N ILE A 152 8.76 -8.90 10.76
CA ILE A 152 8.67 -9.83 9.63
C ILE A 152 9.21 -11.24 9.95
N LYS A 153 9.94 -11.41 11.07
CA LYS A 153 10.41 -12.71 11.56
C LYS A 153 9.49 -13.33 12.61
N ASP A 154 8.60 -12.55 13.23
CA ASP A 154 7.66 -13.05 14.22
C ASP A 154 6.43 -13.63 13.50
N HIS A 155 6.35 -14.96 13.45
CA HIS A 155 5.24 -15.66 12.79
C HIS A 155 3.86 -15.29 13.37
N THR A 156 3.76 -14.93 14.64
CA THR A 156 2.48 -14.53 15.26
C THR A 156 2.04 -13.17 14.74
N LEU A 157 2.96 -12.20 14.70
CA LEU A 157 2.70 -10.87 14.16
C LEU A 157 2.44 -10.90 12.66
N VAL A 158 3.26 -11.65 11.90
CA VAL A 158 3.08 -11.85 10.46
C VAL A 158 1.73 -12.47 10.14
N ASN A 159 1.33 -13.54 10.84
CA ASN A 159 0.01 -14.16 10.62
C ASN A 159 -1.14 -13.22 10.98
N SER A 160 -0.98 -12.39 12.02
CA SER A 160 -1.97 -11.37 12.38
C SER A 160 -2.09 -10.32 11.28
N LEU A 161 -0.97 -9.84 10.74
CA LEU A 161 -0.93 -8.90 9.61
C LEU A 161 -1.57 -9.50 8.36
N ILE A 162 -1.24 -10.75 8.01
CA ILE A 162 -1.84 -11.49 6.88
C ILE A 162 -3.36 -11.53 7.02
N ARG A 163 -3.89 -11.87 8.19
CA ARG A 163 -5.34 -11.92 8.43
C ARG A 163 -6.01 -10.56 8.23
N VAL A 164 -5.39 -9.48 8.71
CA VAL A 164 -5.89 -8.11 8.48
C VAL A 164 -5.88 -7.77 6.99
N LEU A 165 -4.84 -8.14 6.25
CA LEU A 165 -4.78 -7.90 4.81
C LEU A 165 -5.77 -8.75 4.02
N GLN A 166 -6.09 -9.94 4.49
CA GLN A 166 -7.13 -10.79 3.90
C GLN A 166 -8.51 -10.15 4.00
N THR A 167 -8.81 -9.36 5.03
CA THR A 167 -10.09 -8.62 5.09
C THR A 167 -10.20 -7.54 4.00
N LEU A 168 -9.08 -7.10 3.42
CA LEU A 168 -9.09 -6.16 2.30
C LEU A 168 -9.47 -6.81 0.96
N GLN A 169 -9.49 -8.15 0.87
CA GLN A 169 -9.82 -8.87 -0.36
C GLN A 169 -11.27 -8.71 -0.79
N GLU A 170 -12.16 -8.34 0.13
CA GLU A 170 -13.58 -8.12 -0.16
C GLU A 170 -13.83 -6.82 -0.95
N PHE A 171 -12.83 -5.94 -1.05
CA PHE A 171 -12.97 -4.60 -1.61
C PHE A 171 -12.25 -4.45 -2.95
N ASN A 172 -12.99 -4.19 -4.03
CA ASN A 172 -12.37 -3.82 -5.31
C ASN A 172 -11.68 -2.45 -5.22
N ILE A 173 -10.36 -2.45 -5.09
CA ILE A 173 -9.54 -1.24 -5.03
C ILE A 173 -9.30 -0.73 -6.45
N THR A 174 -9.65 0.52 -6.71
CA THR A 174 -9.30 1.22 -7.96
C THR A 174 -8.21 2.23 -7.66
N LEU A 175 -7.06 2.10 -8.32
CA LEU A 175 -5.95 3.05 -8.20
C LEU A 175 -6.08 4.18 -9.22
N GLU A 176 -5.60 5.37 -8.85
CA GLU A 176 -5.53 6.49 -9.77
C GLU A 176 -4.52 6.24 -10.89
N THR A 177 -4.85 6.69 -12.10
CA THR A 177 -4.00 6.54 -13.30
C THR A 177 -2.63 7.20 -13.13
N SER A 178 -2.54 8.25 -12.30
CA SER A 178 -1.30 8.94 -11.94
C SER A 178 -0.29 8.03 -11.22
N LEU A 179 -0.79 7.06 -10.45
CA LEU A 179 0.00 6.10 -9.71
C LEU A 179 0.47 4.97 -10.63
N VAL A 180 -0.43 4.39 -11.43
CA VAL A 180 -0.10 3.23 -12.29
C VAL A 180 0.47 3.58 -13.67
N LYS A 181 0.69 4.88 -13.96
CA LYS A 181 1.16 5.33 -15.29
C LYS A 181 2.52 4.73 -15.64
N GLY A 182 2.56 3.98 -16.74
CA GLY A 182 3.80 3.40 -17.26
C GLY A 182 4.21 2.09 -16.60
N ILE A 183 3.26 1.40 -15.97
CA ILE A 183 3.41 0.03 -15.47
C ILE A 183 2.51 -0.86 -16.33
N ASP A 184 3.09 -1.88 -16.95
CA ASP A 184 2.39 -2.90 -17.74
C ASP A 184 2.49 -4.24 -17.00
N ILE A 185 1.39 -4.67 -16.37
CA ILE A 185 1.29 -5.87 -15.51
C ILE A 185 0.01 -6.62 -15.84
#